data_AF-A0A1G7I0V6-F1
#
_entry.id   AF-A0A1G7I0V6-F1
#
_cell.length_a   1.000
_cell.length_b   1.000
_cell.length_c   1.000
_cell.angle_alpha   90.00
_cell.angle_beta   90.00
_cell.angle_gamma   90.00
#
_symmetry.space_group_name_H-M   'P 1'
#
loop_
_entity.id
_entity.type
_entity.pdbx_description
1 polymer ?
#
loop_
_entity_poly.entity_id
_entity_poly.type
_entity_poly.pdbx_seq_one_letter_code
_entity_poly.pdbx_strand_id
1 'polypeptide(L)'
;MMDEFGLYPREEPFDPLGVMLFKALQVIAFLFFLALLAVSPDSKEGKIESKAEFIITMDWPDNHPDDLDLFVQDPAGNIAWYRHREAGFLTLDRDDRGGANDFIVVNGKKIASPIREEIVTLRGVVAGEYTVNVSHFQATTGEPVQANVKVQKLNPTAQVIFDDKLTVDHTGDEKTAVRFRLDAEGKVINVDRRPKSLLETFRSSWRNGGDLDPNTGVPKSGVRVLRND
;
A
#
# COMPACT_ATOMS: atom_id res chain seq x y z
N MET A 1 7.82 -84.50 -58.00
CA MET A 1 8.48 -84.87 -56.73
C MET A 1 8.57 -83.59 -55.93
N MET A 2 7.73 -83.53 -54.89
CA MET A 2 7.65 -82.64 -53.73
C MET A 2 7.93 -81.13 -53.88
N ASP A 3 6.85 -80.36 -53.71
CA ASP A 3 6.88 -78.98 -53.20
C ASP A 3 7.38 -78.98 -51.75
N GLU A 4 8.54 -78.38 -51.52
CA GLU A 4 9.05 -78.14 -50.17
C GLU A 4 8.66 -76.72 -49.74
N PHE A 5 7.42 -76.56 -49.27
CA PHE A 5 6.97 -75.35 -48.57
C PHE A 5 7.65 -75.30 -47.20
N GLY A 6 8.84 -74.70 -47.15
CA GLY A 6 9.48 -74.32 -45.90
C GLY A 6 8.65 -73.29 -45.14
N LEU A 7 7.90 -73.75 -44.13
CA LEU A 7 7.15 -72.93 -43.16
C LEU A 7 8.05 -72.37 -42.05
N TYR A 8 9.29 -71.98 -42.37
CA TYR A 8 10.14 -71.26 -41.42
C TYR A 8 9.82 -69.77 -41.51
N PRO A 9 9.52 -69.07 -40.40
CA PRO A 9 9.44 -67.62 -40.40
C PRO A 9 10.76 -67.10 -40.98
N ARG A 10 10.71 -66.30 -42.04
CA ARG A 10 11.90 -65.54 -42.44
C ARG A 10 12.25 -64.66 -41.27
N GLU A 11 13.42 -64.87 -40.67
CA GLU A 11 13.97 -63.91 -39.71
C GLU A 11 14.13 -62.58 -40.46
N GLU A 12 13.23 -61.64 -40.17
CA GLU A 12 13.35 -60.26 -40.66
C GLU A 12 14.74 -59.75 -40.27
N PRO A 13 15.56 -59.29 -41.23
CA PRO A 13 16.89 -58.80 -40.92
C PRO A 13 16.79 -57.67 -39.90
N PHE A 14 17.51 -57.80 -38.78
CA PHE A 14 17.53 -56.81 -37.72
C PHE A 14 17.96 -55.45 -38.29
N ASP A 15 17.08 -54.45 -38.21
CA ASP A 15 17.35 -53.06 -38.60
C ASP A 15 17.81 -52.25 -37.37
N PRO A 16 19.12 -52.06 -37.17
CA PRO A 16 19.63 -51.35 -36.01
C PRO A 16 19.27 -49.86 -36.07
N LEU A 17 19.17 -49.30 -37.28
CA LEU A 17 18.91 -47.88 -37.49
C LEU A 17 17.45 -47.55 -37.18
N GLY A 18 16.51 -48.38 -37.64
CA GLY A 18 15.09 -48.26 -37.31
C GLY A 18 14.85 -48.35 -35.80
N VAL A 19 15.52 -49.30 -35.13
CA VAL A 19 15.44 -49.44 -33.67
C VAL A 19 16.01 -48.21 -32.96
N MET A 20 17.18 -47.72 -33.36
CA MET A 20 17.79 -46.52 -32.76
C MET A 20 16.95 -45.26 -33.00
N LEU A 21 16.41 -45.07 -34.20
CA LEU A 21 15.58 -43.94 -34.56
C LEU A 21 14.26 -43.93 -33.77
N PHE A 22 13.63 -45.09 -33.62
CA PHE A 22 12.42 -45.23 -32.82
C PHE A 22 12.68 -44.91 -31.34
N LYS A 23 13.81 -45.37 -30.78
CA LYS A 23 14.21 -45.03 -29.42
C LYS A 23 14.52 -43.55 -29.23
N ALA A 24 15.19 -42.91 -30.19
CA ALA A 24 15.44 -41.47 -30.16
C ALA A 24 14.12 -40.67 -30.17
N LEU A 25 13.15 -41.08 -30.98
CA LEU A 25 11.83 -40.44 -31.03
C LEU A 25 11.07 -40.60 -29.70
N GLN A 26 11.12 -41.77 -29.07
CA GLN A 26 10.52 -42.01 -27.76
C GLN A 26 11.10 -41.08 -26.68
N VAL A 27 12.42 -40.88 -26.68
CA VAL A 27 13.09 -39.97 -25.74
C VAL A 27 12.67 -38.52 -25.99
N ILE A 28 12.64 -38.07 -27.24
CA ILE A 28 12.22 -36.71 -27.60
C ILE A 28 10.76 -36.46 -27.19
N ALA A 29 9.86 -37.41 -27.48
CA ALA A 29 8.45 -37.31 -27.10
C ALA A 29 8.27 -37.28 -25.57
N PHE A 30 9.06 -38.07 -24.84
CA PHE A 30 9.04 -38.07 -23.37
C PHE A 30 9.55 -36.75 -22.79
N LEU A 31 10.63 -36.17 -23.32
CA LEU A 31 11.13 -34.86 -22.92
C LEU A 31 10.12 -33.75 -23.22
N PHE A 32 9.41 -33.82 -24.35
CA PHE A 32 8.35 -32.88 -24.69
C PHE A 32 7.17 -32.99 -23.72
N PHE A 33 6.79 -34.21 -23.34
CA PHE A 33 5.77 -34.44 -22.32
C PHE A 33 6.16 -33.87 -20.95
N LEU A 34 7.42 -34.05 -20.53
CA LEU A 34 7.94 -33.42 -19.31
C LEU A 34 7.95 -31.90 -19.39
N ALA A 35 8.27 -31.33 -20.56
CA ALA A 35 8.20 -29.88 -20.78
C ALA A 35 6.78 -29.36 -20.66
N LEU A 36 5.78 -30.07 -21.22
CA LEU A 36 4.37 -29.70 -21.07
C LEU A 36 3.87 -29.79 -19.63
N LEU A 37 4.33 -30.79 -18.85
CA LEU A 37 4.04 -30.88 -17.42
C LEU A 37 4.73 -29.77 -16.61
N ALA A 38 5.94 -29.38 -17.00
CA ALA A 38 6.68 -28.29 -16.36
C ALA A 38 6.07 -26.91 -16.66
N VAL A 39 5.39 -26.76 -17.79
CA VAL A 39 4.55 -25.59 -18.09
C VAL A 39 3.24 -25.70 -17.30
N SER A 40 3.32 -25.38 -16.00
CA SER A 40 2.12 -25.07 -15.21
C SER A 40 1.66 -23.66 -15.59
N PRO A 41 0.44 -23.45 -16.12
CA PRO A 41 -0.08 -22.10 -16.21
C PRO A 41 -0.26 -21.60 -14.77
N ASP A 42 0.43 -20.52 -14.41
CA ASP A 42 0.18 -19.86 -13.13
C ASP A 42 -1.32 -19.60 -13.02
N SER A 43 -1.96 -20.18 -12.01
CA SER A 43 -3.36 -19.88 -11.70
C SER A 43 -3.41 -18.44 -11.18
N LYS A 44 -3.48 -17.49 -12.11
CA LYS A 44 -3.91 -16.13 -11.80
C LYS A 44 -5.41 -16.15 -11.54
N GLU A 45 -5.82 -16.89 -10.50
CA GLU A 45 -7.09 -16.63 -9.84
C GLU A 45 -7.10 -15.16 -9.48
N GLY A 46 -8.22 -14.49 -9.75
CA GLY A 46 -8.34 -13.04 -9.82
C GLY A 46 -7.67 -12.30 -8.66
N LYS A 47 -6.39 -11.98 -8.83
CA LYS A 47 -5.73 -10.96 -8.02
C LYS A 47 -6.37 -9.66 -8.46
N ILE A 48 -7.33 -9.20 -7.66
CA ILE A 48 -7.57 -7.77 -7.56
C ILE A 48 -6.24 -7.21 -7.03
N GLU A 49 -5.36 -6.79 -7.93
CA GLU A 49 -4.15 -6.06 -7.56
C GLU A 49 -4.63 -4.71 -7.02
N SER A 50 -4.93 -4.67 -5.72
CA SER A 50 -5.04 -3.41 -5.00
C SER A 50 -3.66 -2.75 -5.08
N LYS A 51 -3.52 -1.84 -6.05
CA LYS A 51 -2.24 -1.21 -6.36
C LYS A 51 -1.96 -0.14 -5.32
N ALA A 52 -0.96 -0.40 -4.48
CA ALA A 52 -0.34 0.60 -3.61
C ALA A 52 1.10 0.80 -4.05
N GLU A 53 1.51 2.06 -4.22
CA GLU A 53 2.87 2.46 -4.56
C GLU A 53 3.71 2.66 -3.30
N PHE A 54 3.08 3.19 -2.25
CA PHE A 54 3.67 3.36 -0.93
C PHE A 54 2.68 2.98 0.18
N ILE A 55 3.22 2.51 1.29
CA ILE A 55 2.53 2.36 2.56
C ILE A 55 3.24 3.20 3.62
N ILE A 56 2.46 3.96 4.37
CA ILE A 56 2.91 4.81 5.46
C ILE A 56 2.22 4.28 6.71
N THR A 57 3.01 3.76 7.63
CA THR A 57 2.53 3.17 8.88
C THR A 57 3.00 4.03 10.03
N MET A 58 2.10 4.30 10.97
CA MET A 58 2.41 4.86 12.26
C MET A 58 1.95 3.88 13.33
N ASP A 59 2.85 3.49 14.23
CA ASP A 59 2.54 2.65 15.39
C ASP A 59 3.00 3.32 16.69
N TRP A 60 2.33 3.03 17.80
CA TRP A 60 2.72 3.48 19.14
C TRP A 60 2.45 2.36 20.16
N PRO A 61 2.84 2.50 21.44
CA PRO A 61 2.81 1.39 22.39
C PRO A 61 1.46 0.67 22.43
N ASP A 62 1.48 -0.65 22.37
CA ASP A 62 0.25 -1.46 22.45
C ASP A 62 -0.55 -1.14 23.72
N ASN A 63 -1.88 -1.18 23.60
CA ASN A 63 -2.84 -0.85 24.64
C ASN A 63 -2.74 0.58 25.20
N HIS A 64 -1.99 1.48 24.56
CA HIS A 64 -1.92 2.88 25.00
C HIS A 64 -3.30 3.54 24.84
N PRO A 65 -3.77 4.32 25.84
CA PRO A 65 -5.12 4.88 25.80
C PRO A 65 -5.22 6.14 24.92
N ASP A 66 -4.11 6.82 24.67
CA ASP A 66 -4.08 8.06 23.89
C ASP A 66 -4.30 7.81 22.40
N ASP A 67 -4.92 8.81 21.76
CA ASP A 67 -5.31 8.85 20.36
C ASP A 67 -4.27 9.64 19.56
N LEU A 68 -3.57 8.96 18.65
CA LEU A 68 -2.59 9.56 17.74
C LEU A 68 -3.14 9.48 16.32
N ASP A 69 -3.17 10.63 15.64
CA ASP A 69 -3.65 10.75 14.26
C ASP A 69 -2.47 10.89 13.28
N LEU A 70 -2.56 10.16 12.16
CA LEU A 70 -1.67 10.26 11.02
C LEU A 70 -2.23 11.23 9.98
N PHE A 71 -1.43 12.23 9.60
CA PHE A 71 -1.74 13.16 8.54
C PHE A 71 -0.74 12.99 7.40
N VAL A 72 -1.23 12.72 6.19
CA VAL A 72 -0.38 12.64 4.99
C VAL A 72 -0.88 13.64 3.96
N GLN A 73 0.02 14.51 3.51
CA GLN A 73 -0.25 15.47 2.44
C GLN A 73 0.49 15.07 1.16
N ASP A 74 -0.21 15.12 0.03
CA ASP A 74 0.36 14.94 -1.31
C ASP A 74 0.90 16.26 -1.91
N PRO A 75 1.64 16.20 -3.05
CA PRO A 75 2.18 17.40 -3.68
C PRO A 75 1.14 18.40 -4.20
N ALA A 76 -0.11 17.96 -4.43
CA ALA A 76 -1.22 18.81 -4.85
C ALA A 76 -1.91 19.50 -3.67
N GLY A 77 -1.50 19.18 -2.43
CA GLY A 77 -2.05 19.77 -1.21
C GLY A 77 -3.21 18.98 -0.61
N ASN A 78 -3.60 17.85 -1.19
CA ASN A 78 -4.62 16.97 -0.61
C ASN A 78 -4.09 16.34 0.68
N ILE A 79 -4.91 16.30 1.72
CA ILE A 79 -4.52 15.74 3.03
C ILE A 79 -5.46 14.57 3.36
N ALA A 80 -4.89 13.40 3.60
CA ALA A 80 -5.58 12.24 4.17
C ALA A 80 -5.44 12.24 5.70
N TRP A 81 -6.57 12.09 6.39
CA TRP A 81 -6.72 12.03 7.86
C TRP A 81 -8.14 11.53 8.23
N TYR A 82 -8.44 11.31 9.52
CA TYR A 82 -9.68 10.61 9.94
C TYR A 82 -10.99 11.18 9.37
N ARG A 83 -11.11 12.51 9.16
CA ARG A 83 -12.32 13.12 8.56
C ARG A 83 -12.32 13.15 7.03
N HIS A 84 -11.18 12.93 6.41
CA HIS A 84 -11.00 12.96 4.97
C HIS A 84 -10.08 11.81 4.56
N ARG A 85 -10.63 10.59 4.67
CA ARG A 85 -9.87 9.35 4.55
C ARG A 85 -9.35 9.10 3.15
N GLU A 86 -10.02 9.61 2.13
CA GLU A 86 -9.60 9.51 0.72
C GLU A 86 -9.31 10.91 0.19
N ALA A 87 -8.07 11.15 -0.25
CA ALA A 87 -7.62 12.47 -0.67
C ALA A 87 -6.62 12.34 -1.83
N GLY A 88 -7.04 12.66 -3.05
CA GLY A 88 -6.24 12.39 -4.24
C GLY A 88 -5.97 10.88 -4.38
N PHE A 89 -4.70 10.47 -4.37
CA PHE A 89 -4.29 9.06 -4.37
C PHE A 89 -4.02 8.48 -2.97
N LEU A 90 -4.20 9.28 -1.92
CA LEU A 90 -4.02 8.84 -0.54
C LEU A 90 -5.28 8.18 0.00
N THR A 91 -5.11 7.13 0.79
CA THR A 91 -6.21 6.47 1.52
C THR A 91 -5.76 6.11 2.94
N LEU A 92 -6.48 6.60 3.96
CA LEU A 92 -6.36 6.14 5.34
C LEU A 92 -7.09 4.80 5.50
N ASP A 93 -6.35 3.72 5.30
CA ASP A 93 -6.87 2.35 5.33
C ASP A 93 -7.21 1.91 6.76
N ARG A 94 -6.39 2.31 7.75
CA ARG A 94 -6.61 2.04 9.18
C ARG A 94 -6.57 3.36 9.98
N ASP A 95 -7.62 3.57 10.76
CA ASP A 95 -7.84 4.67 11.71
C ASP A 95 -7.97 4.03 13.11
N ASP A 96 -7.23 4.54 14.10
CA ASP A 96 -7.17 3.95 15.44
C ASP A 96 -7.30 5.03 16.51
N ARG A 97 -8.41 4.98 17.26
CA ARG A 97 -8.81 6.04 18.20
C ARG A 97 -8.28 5.83 19.61
N GLY A 98 -7.15 5.14 19.76
CA GLY A 98 -6.60 4.76 21.07
C GLY A 98 -7.57 3.86 21.86
N GLY A 99 -7.74 4.15 23.15
CA GLY A 99 -8.57 3.32 24.04
C GLY A 99 -10.09 3.33 23.74
N ALA A 100 -10.57 4.17 22.82
CA ALA A 100 -11.99 4.31 22.53
C ALA A 100 -12.50 3.22 21.58
N ASN A 101 -13.39 2.34 22.08
CA ASN A 101 -14.10 1.30 21.30
C ASN A 101 -13.23 0.23 20.65
N ASP A 102 -12.06 -0.04 21.20
CA ASP A 102 -11.07 -0.87 20.52
C ASP A 102 -11.24 -2.37 20.81
N PHE A 103 -12.25 -2.95 20.15
CA PHE A 103 -12.56 -4.37 20.23
C PHE A 103 -12.81 -4.96 18.86
N ILE A 104 -12.19 -6.10 18.58
CA ILE A 104 -12.57 -6.96 17.46
C ILE A 104 -13.67 -7.92 17.89
N VAL A 105 -14.62 -8.20 16.99
CA VAL A 105 -15.66 -9.20 17.23
C VAL A 105 -15.25 -10.52 16.61
N VAL A 106 -14.96 -11.51 17.44
CA VAL A 106 -14.65 -12.88 17.01
C VAL A 106 -15.72 -13.80 17.56
N ASN A 107 -16.47 -14.46 16.68
CA ASN A 107 -17.59 -15.34 17.05
C ASN A 107 -18.64 -14.66 17.97
N GLY A 108 -18.93 -13.37 17.73
CA GLY A 108 -19.88 -12.60 18.54
C GLY A 108 -19.33 -12.11 19.89
N LYS A 109 -18.09 -12.46 20.25
CA LYS A 109 -17.43 -11.98 21.47
C LYS A 109 -16.54 -10.78 21.15
N LYS A 110 -16.69 -9.70 21.93
CA LYS A 110 -15.75 -8.57 21.90
C LYS A 110 -14.42 -8.98 22.55
N ILE A 111 -13.34 -8.86 21.81
CA ILE A 111 -11.96 -9.08 22.25
C ILE A 111 -11.23 -7.75 22.10
N ALA A 112 -10.57 -7.28 23.15
CA ALA A 112 -9.81 -6.03 23.09
C ALA A 112 -8.68 -6.14 22.06
N SER A 113 -8.53 -5.13 21.21
CA SER A 113 -7.39 -5.02 20.30
C SER A 113 -6.23 -4.35 21.05
N PRO A 114 -5.05 -5.00 21.16
CA PRO A 114 -3.90 -4.35 21.78
C PRO A 114 -3.15 -3.44 20.79
N ILE A 115 -3.32 -3.66 19.48
CA ILE A 115 -2.55 -3.01 18.43
C ILE A 115 -2.99 -1.57 18.30
N ARG A 116 -1.99 -0.66 18.30
CA ARG A 116 -2.15 0.77 18.09
C ARG A 116 -1.42 1.18 16.81
N GLU A 117 -2.18 1.38 15.74
CA GLU A 117 -1.61 1.60 14.42
C GLU A 117 -2.55 2.39 13.51
N GLU A 118 -2.01 3.34 12.75
CA GLU A 118 -2.67 3.95 11.60
C GLU A 118 -1.89 3.68 10.30
N ILE A 119 -2.62 3.49 9.21
CA ILE A 119 -2.02 3.17 7.90
C ILE A 119 -2.63 4.05 6.83
N VAL A 120 -1.76 4.77 6.11
CA VAL A 120 -2.10 5.45 4.86
C VAL A 120 -1.40 4.76 3.69
N THR A 121 -2.15 4.39 2.65
CA THR A 121 -1.58 3.99 1.37
C THR A 121 -1.60 5.12 0.35
N LEU A 122 -0.59 5.14 -0.52
CA LEU A 122 -0.55 5.96 -1.72
C LEU A 122 -0.74 5.05 -2.93
N ARG A 123 -1.88 5.18 -3.62
CA ARG A 123 -2.28 4.26 -4.71
C ARG A 123 -1.83 4.70 -6.11
N GLY A 124 -1.26 5.90 -6.21
CA GLY A 124 -0.72 6.47 -7.44
C GLY A 124 0.38 7.48 -7.15
N VAL A 125 1.30 7.68 -8.11
CA VAL A 125 2.43 8.60 -7.95
C VAL A 125 2.08 9.98 -8.51
N VAL A 126 2.34 11.01 -7.72
CA VAL A 126 2.40 12.40 -8.17
C VAL A 126 3.79 12.92 -7.86
N ALA A 127 4.47 13.50 -8.85
CA ALA A 127 5.79 14.08 -8.64
C ALA A 127 5.70 15.27 -7.66
N GLY A 128 6.68 15.37 -6.77
CA GLY A 128 6.74 16.45 -5.78
C GLY A 128 6.89 15.93 -4.35
N GLU A 129 6.63 16.82 -3.40
CA GLU A 129 6.92 16.56 -1.99
C GLU A 129 5.67 16.08 -1.25
N TYR A 130 5.80 14.95 -0.57
CA TYR A 130 4.83 14.42 0.38
C TYR A 130 5.25 14.79 1.80
N THR A 131 4.29 15.06 2.67
CA THR A 131 4.53 15.41 4.09
C THR A 131 3.78 14.43 4.97
N VAL A 132 4.47 13.81 5.92
CA VAL A 132 3.88 12.89 6.91
C VAL A 132 4.04 13.51 8.29
N ASN A 133 2.91 13.79 8.94
CA ASN A 133 2.85 14.32 10.29
C ASN A 133 2.09 13.36 11.20
N VAL A 134 2.45 13.40 12.47
CA VAL A 134 1.73 12.76 13.57
C VAL A 134 1.17 13.85 14.46
N SER A 135 -0.07 13.70 14.87
CA SER A 135 -0.73 14.57 15.83
C SER A 135 -1.12 13.80 17.07
N HIS A 136 -0.85 14.34 18.25
CA HIS A 136 -1.40 13.83 19.50
C HIS A 136 -2.84 14.32 19.64
N PHE A 137 -3.79 13.63 19.01
CA PHE A 137 -5.17 14.10 18.91
C PHE A 137 -5.86 14.16 20.27
N GLN A 138 -5.65 13.14 21.11
CA GLN A 138 -6.18 13.12 22.47
C GLN A 138 -5.17 12.51 23.47
N ALA A 139 -4.55 13.39 24.25
CA ALA A 139 -3.66 13.02 25.36
C ALA A 139 -4.47 12.80 26.64
N THR A 140 -4.89 11.56 26.90
CA THR A 140 -5.62 11.18 28.11
C THR A 140 -4.68 10.86 29.28
N THR A 141 -3.47 10.38 29.00
CA THR A 141 -2.45 10.08 30.02
C THR A 141 -1.80 11.34 30.58
N GLY A 142 -1.64 12.38 29.76
CA GLY A 142 -0.83 13.56 30.07
C GLY A 142 0.68 13.32 29.96
N GLU A 143 1.10 12.15 29.45
CA GLU A 143 2.50 11.77 29.28
C GLU A 143 2.92 11.82 27.79
N PRO A 144 4.21 12.06 27.49
CA PRO A 144 4.69 11.99 26.12
C PRO A 144 4.62 10.58 25.54
N VAL A 145 4.14 10.48 24.30
CA VAL A 145 3.98 9.22 23.56
C VAL A 145 5.00 9.16 22.44
N GLN A 146 5.76 8.07 22.38
CA GLN A 146 6.68 7.80 21.28
C GLN A 146 5.94 7.03 20.17
N ALA A 147 5.82 7.67 19.00
CA ALA A 147 5.30 7.04 17.79
C ALA A 147 6.46 6.64 16.87
N ASN A 148 6.34 5.47 16.25
CA ASN A 148 7.22 5.02 15.19
C ASN A 148 6.54 5.25 13.84
N VAL A 149 7.25 5.85 12.88
CA VAL A 149 6.71 6.11 11.54
C VAL A 149 7.60 5.46 10.51
N LYS A 150 6.96 4.66 9.64
CA LYS A 150 7.61 3.92 8.57
C LYS A 150 6.99 4.27 7.23
N VAL A 151 7.83 4.59 6.24
CA VAL A 151 7.43 4.79 4.84
C VAL A 151 8.10 3.72 3.99
N GLN A 152 7.30 2.92 3.29
CA GLN A 152 7.80 1.86 2.42
C GLN A 152 7.28 2.08 1.00
N LYS A 153 8.18 2.04 0.03
CA LYS A 153 7.83 1.92 -1.40
C LYS A 153 7.59 0.45 -1.70
N LEU A 154 6.53 0.12 -2.45
CA LEU A 154 6.14 -1.27 -2.72
C LEU A 154 6.54 -1.74 -4.13
N ASN A 155 6.52 -0.86 -5.13
CA ASN A 155 6.85 -1.19 -6.52
C ASN A 155 8.14 -0.52 -7.01
N PRO A 156 8.94 -1.17 -7.88
CA PRO A 156 8.80 -2.55 -8.34
C PRO A 156 9.20 -3.60 -7.28
N THR A 157 9.89 -3.17 -6.23
CA THR A 157 10.28 -4.00 -5.09
C THR A 157 10.09 -3.22 -3.78
N ALA A 158 9.78 -3.95 -2.71
CA ALA A 158 9.61 -3.36 -1.39
C ALA A 158 10.92 -2.72 -0.89
N GLN A 159 10.89 -1.43 -0.56
CA GLN A 159 12.03 -0.66 -0.07
C GLN A 159 11.58 0.24 1.09
N VAL A 160 12.34 0.21 2.19
CA VAL A 160 12.12 1.13 3.31
C VAL A 160 12.76 2.47 2.96
N ILE A 161 11.94 3.52 2.90
CA ILE A 161 12.37 4.89 2.59
C ILE A 161 12.66 5.67 3.88
N PHE A 162 11.89 5.39 4.93
CA PHE A 162 12.01 6.03 6.23
C PHE A 162 11.51 5.06 7.31
N ASP A 163 12.18 5.01 8.44
CA ASP A 163 11.80 4.25 9.64
C ASP A 163 12.48 4.92 10.84
N ASP A 164 11.72 5.75 11.57
CA ASP A 164 12.25 6.46 12.73
C ASP A 164 11.12 6.85 13.69
N LYS A 165 11.52 7.19 14.91
CA LYS A 165 10.62 7.56 15.99
C LYS A 165 10.57 9.07 16.18
N LEU A 166 9.43 9.51 16.69
CA LEU A 166 9.23 10.85 17.23
C LEU A 166 8.37 10.78 18.49
N THR A 167 8.47 11.79 19.34
CA THR A 167 7.69 11.87 20.57
C THR A 167 6.75 13.04 20.48
N VAL A 168 5.46 12.83 20.72
CA VAL A 168 4.45 13.89 20.85
C VAL A 168 3.97 13.97 22.30
N ASP A 169 3.77 15.17 22.84
CA ASP A 169 3.73 15.36 24.30
C ASP A 169 2.38 15.83 24.88
N HIS A 170 1.58 16.60 24.15
CA HIS A 170 0.29 17.10 24.64
C HIS A 170 -0.78 17.12 23.55
N THR A 171 -2.05 17.20 23.95
CA THR A 171 -3.18 17.29 23.01
C THR A 171 -2.98 18.45 22.02
N GLY A 172 -3.04 18.14 20.73
CA GLY A 172 -2.84 19.09 19.64
C GLY A 172 -1.38 19.33 19.26
N ASP A 173 -0.41 18.67 19.90
CA ASP A 173 0.97 18.63 19.43
C ASP A 173 1.02 17.93 18.06
N GLU A 174 1.75 18.54 17.13
CA GLU A 174 1.92 18.04 15.77
C GLU A 174 3.40 18.04 15.42
N LYS A 175 3.90 16.90 14.93
CA LYS A 175 5.28 16.77 14.49
C LYS A 175 5.39 16.16 13.12
N THR A 176 6.24 16.77 12.29
CA THR A 176 6.62 16.21 11.00
C THR A 176 7.57 15.05 11.21
N ALA A 177 7.11 13.84 10.86
CA ALA A 177 7.93 12.64 10.88
C ALA A 177 8.94 12.67 9.74
N VAL A 178 8.43 12.85 8.52
CA VAL A 178 9.24 12.84 7.30
C VAL A 178 8.58 13.64 6.18
N ARG A 179 9.41 14.26 5.37
CA ARG A 179 9.06 14.79 4.05
C ARG A 179 9.90 14.05 3.02
N PHE A 180 9.25 13.46 2.03
CA PHE A 180 9.94 12.77 0.96
C PHE A 180 9.47 13.32 -0.38
N ARG A 181 10.40 13.41 -1.34
CA ARG A 181 10.13 13.94 -2.67
C ARG A 181 10.24 12.85 -3.71
N LEU A 182 9.25 12.76 -4.58
CA LEU A 182 9.23 11.87 -5.73
C LEU A 182 9.50 12.64 -7.02
N ASP A 183 10.20 11.99 -7.97
CA ASP A 183 10.23 12.42 -9.38
C ASP A 183 9.00 11.91 -10.15
N ALA A 184 8.95 12.18 -11.46
CA ALA A 184 7.83 11.81 -12.33
C ALA A 184 7.70 10.28 -12.50
N GLU A 185 8.80 9.55 -12.30
CA GLU A 185 8.87 8.10 -12.37
C GLU A 185 8.58 7.42 -11.02
N GLY A 186 8.33 8.20 -9.96
CA GLY A 186 8.03 7.70 -8.61
C GLY A 186 9.25 7.20 -7.84
N LYS A 187 10.45 7.62 -8.23
CA LYS A 187 11.66 7.40 -7.44
C LYS A 187 11.76 8.47 -6.36
N VAL A 188 12.16 8.04 -5.18
CA VAL A 188 12.46 8.95 -4.07
C VAL A 188 13.79 9.66 -4.36
N ILE A 189 13.73 10.98 -4.50
CA ILE A 189 14.90 11.83 -4.82
C ILE A 189 15.39 12.63 -3.61
N ASN A 190 14.56 12.75 -2.57
CA ASN A 190 14.94 13.43 -1.33
C ASN A 190 14.11 12.91 -0.16
N VAL A 191 14.72 12.84 1.02
CA VAL A 191 14.09 12.53 2.31
C VAL A 191 14.66 13.49 3.35
N ASP A 192 13.80 14.24 4.02
CA ASP A 192 14.19 15.19 5.07
C ASP A 192 13.14 15.24 6.19
N ARG A 193 13.46 15.97 7.27
CA ARG A 193 12.59 16.11 8.46
C ARG A 193 12.27 17.57 8.75
N ARG A 194 12.29 18.44 7.73
CA ARG A 194 12.04 19.87 7.91
C ARG A 194 10.60 20.08 8.40
N PRO A 195 10.38 20.76 9.54
CA PRO A 195 9.04 20.98 10.07
C PRO A 195 8.09 21.63 9.06
N LYS A 196 6.85 21.16 9.03
CA LYS A 196 5.74 21.75 8.25
C LYS A 196 4.42 21.35 8.91
N SER A 197 3.68 22.30 9.46
CA SER A 197 2.35 22.03 10.03
C SER A 197 1.33 21.79 8.93
N LEU A 198 0.58 20.69 9.05
CA LEU A 198 -0.62 20.41 8.26
C LEU A 198 -1.87 20.91 9.00
N LEU A 199 -1.86 20.93 10.34
CA LEU A 199 -2.98 21.45 11.13
C LEU A 199 -3.25 22.95 10.91
N GLU A 200 -2.20 23.76 10.73
CA GLU A 200 -2.34 25.19 10.40
C GLU A 200 -3.11 25.41 9.09
N THR A 201 -2.95 24.50 8.13
CA THR A 201 -3.66 24.54 6.85
C THR A 201 -5.17 24.63 7.12
N PHE A 202 -5.72 23.79 8.01
CA PHE A 202 -7.15 23.80 8.36
C PHE A 202 -7.63 25.06 9.11
N ARG A 203 -6.73 25.77 9.79
CA ARG A 203 -7.07 27.02 10.49
C ARG A 203 -7.24 28.18 9.52
N SER A 204 -6.60 28.14 8.35
CA SER A 204 -6.81 29.12 7.28
C SER A 204 -7.89 28.64 6.29
N SER A 205 -9.16 28.94 6.60
CA SER A 205 -10.29 28.65 5.70
C SER A 205 -10.12 29.21 4.29
N TRP A 206 -9.37 30.32 4.15
CA TRP A 206 -9.08 31.00 2.88
C TRP A 206 -8.13 30.25 1.94
N ARG A 207 -7.26 29.36 2.44
CA ARG A 207 -6.27 28.63 1.59
C ARG A 207 -6.72 27.24 1.17
N ASN A 208 -7.76 26.69 1.81
CA ASN A 208 -8.17 25.30 1.64
C ASN A 208 -9.45 25.13 0.83
N GLY A 209 -9.98 26.20 0.25
CA GLY A 209 -11.30 26.18 -0.39
C GLY A 209 -12.46 25.87 0.57
N GLY A 210 -12.21 25.83 1.89
CA GLY A 210 -13.25 25.63 2.91
C GLY A 210 -14.13 26.87 3.10
N ASP A 211 -13.70 28.01 2.58
CA ASP A 211 -14.52 29.20 2.41
C ASP A 211 -15.38 29.15 1.16
N LEU A 212 -15.21 28.20 0.23
CA LEU A 212 -16.04 28.12 -0.97
C LEU A 212 -17.43 27.55 -0.64
N ASP A 213 -18.46 28.17 -1.18
CA ASP A 213 -19.81 27.63 -1.17
C ASP A 213 -19.86 26.36 -2.06
N PRO A 214 -20.26 25.20 -1.51
CA PRO A 214 -20.26 23.93 -2.24
C PRO A 214 -21.17 23.90 -3.48
N ASN A 215 -22.12 24.84 -3.60
CA ASN A 215 -23.00 24.92 -4.77
C ASN A 215 -22.49 25.88 -5.85
N THR A 216 -21.65 26.84 -5.48
CA THR A 216 -21.28 27.96 -6.38
C THR A 216 -19.77 28.08 -6.61
N GLY A 217 -18.93 27.44 -5.78
CA GLY A 217 -17.48 27.53 -5.85
C GLY A 217 -16.92 28.92 -5.54
N VAL A 218 -17.73 29.81 -4.93
CA VAL A 218 -17.35 31.19 -4.60
C VAL A 218 -17.06 31.31 -3.10
N PRO A 219 -16.06 32.12 -2.69
CA PRO A 219 -15.79 32.38 -1.26
C PRO A 219 -17.00 32.99 -0.53
N LYS A 220 -17.45 32.35 0.55
CA LYS A 220 -18.50 32.77 1.48
C LYS A 220 -18.21 34.13 2.13
N SER A 221 -16.94 34.54 2.16
CA SER A 221 -16.47 35.84 2.66
C SER A 221 -16.77 37.02 1.71
N GLY A 222 -17.22 36.76 0.48
CA GLY A 222 -17.51 37.79 -0.53
C GLY A 222 -18.82 38.58 -0.34
N VAL A 223 -19.71 38.16 0.57
CA VAL A 223 -20.97 38.88 0.85
C VAL A 223 -20.74 39.92 1.96
N ARG A 224 -19.86 40.89 1.72
CA ARG A 224 -19.86 42.12 2.50
C ARG A 224 -20.96 43.01 1.92
N VAL A 225 -22.13 42.97 2.56
CA VAL A 225 -23.25 43.87 2.28
C VAL A 225 -22.71 45.30 2.29
N LEU A 226 -22.69 45.94 1.12
CA LEU A 226 -22.56 47.39 1.01
C LEU A 226 -23.75 47.99 1.74
N ARG A 227 -23.56 48.36 3.00
CA ARG A 227 -24.41 49.37 3.63
C ARG A 227 -24.08 50.67 2.93
N ASN A 228 -24.99 51.10 2.06
CA ASN A 228 -25.01 52.48 1.59
C ASN A 228 -25.41 53.37 2.77
N ASP A 229 -24.57 54.35 3.05
CA ASP A 229 -24.91 55.56 3.79
C ASP A 229 -25.87 56.44 2.96
#